data_AF-A0AA42GUJ8-F1
#
_entry.id   AF-A0AA42GUJ8-F1
#
_cell.length_a   1.000
_cell.length_b   1.000
_cell.length_c   1.000
_cell.angle_alpha   90.00
_cell.angle_beta   90.00
_cell.angle_gamma   90.00
#
_symmetry.space_group_name_H-M   'P 1'
#
loop_
_entity.id
_entity.type
_entity.pdbx_description
1 polymer ?
#
loop_
_entity_poly.entity_id
_entity_poly.type
_entity_poly.pdbx_seq_one_letter_code
_entity_poly.pdbx_strand_id
1 'polypeptide(L)'
;MTPSEIVGVSLYSEVPKEIIDVIERNISQRDEDVIAACAHAIGHLVRRFPFDVSSLRDKLIQQAKKFGKSDFLSAAILDMDNDITHFSRN
;
A
#
# COMPACT_ATOMS: atom_id res chain seq x y z
N MET A 1 -5.73 -0.49 -12.46
CA MET A 1 -4.36 -0.84 -12.92
C MET A 1 -4.11 -2.27 -12.52
N THR A 2 -3.21 -2.95 -13.21
CA THR A 2 -2.74 -4.26 -12.77
C THR A 2 -1.89 -4.13 -11.49
N PRO A 3 -1.79 -5.19 -10.67
CA PRO A 3 -0.94 -5.20 -9.48
C PRO A 3 0.53 -4.81 -9.78
N SER A 4 1.09 -5.29 -10.90
CA SER A 4 2.48 -5.02 -11.29
C SER A 4 2.72 -3.55 -11.65
N GLU A 5 1.75 -2.89 -12.28
CA GLU A 5 1.84 -1.46 -12.58
C GLU A 5 1.80 -0.60 -11.29
N ILE A 6 0.98 -0.99 -10.31
CA ILE A 6 0.91 -0.29 -9.01
C ILE A 6 2.25 -0.37 -8.29
N VAL A 7 2.83 -1.57 -8.21
CA VAL A 7 4.16 -1.77 -7.61
C VAL A 7 5.23 -1.01 -8.42
N GLY A 8 5.18 -1.07 -9.75
CA GLY A 8 6.11 -0.35 -10.61
C GLY A 8 6.13 1.16 -10.34
N VAL A 9 4.96 1.81 -10.24
CA VAL A 9 4.90 3.23 -9.89
C VAL A 9 5.51 3.49 -8.51
N SER A 10 5.20 2.65 -7.52
CA SER A 10 5.73 2.82 -6.16
C SER A 10 7.25 2.64 -6.05
N LEU A 11 7.87 1.89 -6.96
CA LEU A 11 9.31 1.67 -7.02
C LEU A 11 10.06 2.76 -7.79
N TYR A 12 9.46 3.29 -8.86
CA TYR A 12 10.18 4.12 -9.84
C TYR A 12 9.71 5.57 -9.93
N SER A 13 8.53 5.91 -9.40
CA SER A 13 8.13 7.33 -9.36
C SER A 13 8.96 8.08 -8.32
N GLU A 14 9.57 9.19 -8.71
CA GLU A 14 10.31 10.09 -7.83
C GLU A 14 9.41 11.17 -7.20
N VAL A 15 8.09 11.10 -7.45
CA VAL A 15 7.10 12.06 -6.96
C VAL A 15 6.14 11.33 -6.01
N PRO A 16 6.23 11.55 -4.68
CA PRO A 16 5.38 10.85 -3.69
C PRO A 16 3.90 10.93 -4.00
N LYS A 17 3.45 12.08 -4.53
CA LYS A 17 2.06 12.31 -4.90
C LYS A 17 1.55 11.32 -5.96
N GLU A 18 2.37 10.93 -6.92
CA GLU A 18 1.95 9.98 -7.96
C GLU A 18 1.68 8.60 -7.37
N ILE A 19 2.50 8.18 -6.40
CA ILE A 19 2.32 6.92 -5.68
C ILE A 19 1.01 6.97 -4.87
N ILE A 20 0.78 8.07 -4.16
CA ILE A 20 -0.46 8.30 -3.39
C ILE A 20 -1.69 8.26 -4.30
N ASP A 21 -1.65 8.98 -5.42
CA ASP A 21 -2.76 9.03 -6.38
C ASP A 21 -3.06 7.64 -6.96
N VAL A 22 -2.03 6.82 -7.22
CA VAL A 22 -2.21 5.42 -7.67
C VAL A 22 -2.85 4.57 -6.57
N ILE A 23 -2.38 4.65 -5.33
CA ILE A 23 -2.98 3.92 -4.21
C ILE A 23 -4.46 4.32 -4.08
N GLU A 24 -4.77 5.61 -4.00
CA GLU A 24 -6.15 6.08 -3.80
C GLU A 24 -7.10 5.68 -4.93
N ARG A 25 -6.62 5.64 -6.18
CA ARG A 25 -7.43 5.20 -7.33
C ARG A 25 -7.71 3.69 -7.33
N ASN A 26 -6.87 2.87 -6.72
CA ASN A 26 -6.96 1.41 -6.83
C ASN A 26 -7.42 0.73 -5.52
N ILE A 27 -7.29 1.38 -4.36
CA ILE A 27 -7.59 0.81 -3.03
C ILE A 27 -9.04 0.35 -2.84
N SER A 28 -9.98 0.81 -3.66
CA SER A 28 -11.40 0.44 -3.60
C SER A 28 -11.78 -0.71 -4.55
N GLN A 29 -10.83 -1.24 -5.31
CA GLN A 29 -11.09 -2.32 -6.25
C GLN A 29 -11.41 -3.63 -5.53
N ARG A 30 -12.33 -4.40 -6.10
CA ARG A 30 -12.72 -5.73 -5.59
C ARG A 30 -11.80 -6.81 -6.16
N ASP A 31 -10.50 -6.59 -6.02
CA ASP A 31 -9.45 -7.47 -6.48
C ASP A 31 -8.40 -7.56 -5.37
N GLU A 32 -8.17 -8.77 -4.88
CA GLU A 32 -7.30 -9.04 -3.74
C GLU A 32 -5.83 -8.72 -4.05
N ASP A 33 -5.38 -9.03 -5.26
CA ASP A 33 -4.01 -8.76 -5.72
C ASP A 33 -3.76 -7.25 -5.84
N VAL A 34 -4.78 -6.49 -6.23
CA VAL A 34 -4.72 -5.03 -6.26
C VAL A 34 -4.60 -4.44 -4.86
N ILE A 35 -5.34 -4.98 -3.88
CA ILE A 35 -5.21 -4.52 -2.48
C ILE A 35 -3.83 -4.88 -1.91
N ALA A 36 -3.30 -6.07 -2.19
CA ALA A 36 -1.95 -6.45 -1.79
C ALA A 36 -0.89 -5.52 -2.42
N ALA A 37 -1.02 -5.21 -3.72
CA ALA A 37 -0.13 -4.26 -4.39
C ALA A 37 -0.23 -2.85 -3.79
N CYS A 38 -1.42 -2.39 -3.39
CA CYS A 38 -1.58 -1.13 -2.67
C CYS A 38 -0.85 -1.16 -1.30
N ALA A 39 -0.87 -2.29 -0.59
CA ALA A 39 -0.16 -2.43 0.69
C ALA A 39 1.36 -2.30 0.49
N HIS A 40 1.92 -3.02 -0.49
CA HIS A 40 3.34 -2.89 -0.85
C HIS A 40 3.69 -1.47 -1.32
N ALA A 41 2.81 -0.81 -2.08
CA ALA A 41 3.03 0.57 -2.52
C ALA A 41 3.09 1.56 -1.34
N ILE A 42 2.27 1.37 -0.30
CA ILE A 42 2.35 2.16 0.94
C ILE A 42 3.69 1.92 1.65
N GLY A 43 4.13 0.66 1.75
CA GLY A 43 5.45 0.32 2.30
C GLY A 43 6.59 1.00 1.53
N HIS A 44 6.58 0.93 0.20
CA HIS A 44 7.58 1.60 -0.63
C HIS A 44 7.55 3.13 -0.51
N LEU A 45 6.36 3.73 -0.35
CA LEU A 45 6.23 5.18 -0.13
C LEU A 45 6.98 5.62 1.14
N VAL A 46 6.77 4.96 2.28
CA VAL A 46 7.45 5.32 3.54
C VAL A 46 8.94 4.99 3.55
N ARG A 47 9.34 3.93 2.83
CA ARG A 47 10.76 3.56 2.67
C ARG A 47 11.56 4.63 1.94
N ARG A 48 10.94 5.25 0.94
CA ARG A 48 11.60 6.17 0.00
C ARG A 48 11.42 7.64 0.41
N PHE A 49 10.35 7.95 1.13
CA PHE A 49 9.98 9.33 1.46
C PHE A 49 9.48 9.44 2.91
N PRO A 50 9.86 10.49 3.65
CA PRO A 50 9.33 10.74 4.99
C PRO A 50 7.88 11.26 4.87
N PHE A 51 6.91 10.34 4.91
CA PHE A 51 5.49 10.65 4.73
C PHE A 51 4.63 9.96 5.79
N ASP A 52 3.64 10.67 6.31
CA ASP A 52 2.61 10.06 7.16
C ASP A 52 1.56 9.35 6.28
N VAL A 53 1.53 8.03 6.37
CA VAL A 53 0.62 7.17 5.59
C VAL A 53 -0.54 6.61 6.41
N SER A 54 -0.76 7.10 7.64
CA SER A 54 -1.77 6.56 8.56
C SER A 54 -3.17 6.50 7.92
N SER A 55 -3.56 7.54 7.16
CA SER A 55 -4.85 7.55 6.46
C SER A 55 -4.92 6.50 5.33
N LEU A 56 -3.84 6.29 4.58
CA LEU A 56 -3.80 5.29 3.52
C LEU A 56 -3.85 3.88 4.10
N ARG A 57 -3.11 3.64 5.18
CA ARG A 57 -3.13 2.39 5.94
C ARG A 57 -4.54 2.05 6.43
N ASP A 58 -5.23 3.00 7.07
CA ASP A 58 -6.56 2.76 7.61
C ASP A 58 -7.57 2.46 6.50
N LYS A 59 -7.52 3.19 5.38
CA LYS A 59 -8.32 2.89 4.19
C LYS A 59 -8.03 1.48 3.67
N LEU A 60 -6.77 1.08 3.60
CA LEU A 60 -6.37 -0.24 3.10
C LEU A 60 -6.92 -1.36 3.98
N ILE A 61 -6.76 -1.24 5.30
CA ILE A 61 -7.28 -2.22 6.27
C ILE A 61 -8.80 -2.35 6.17
N GLN A 62 -9.52 -1.23 5.98
CA GLN A 62 -10.97 -1.26 5.80
C GLN A 62 -11.37 -2.03 4.53
N GLN A 63 -10.61 -1.90 3.44
CA GLN A 63 -10.91 -2.58 2.18
C GLN A 63 -10.52 -4.07 2.24
N ALA A 64 -9.36 -4.39 2.83
CA ALA A 64 -8.91 -5.76 3.03
C ALA A 64 -9.93 -6.60 3.84
N LYS A 65 -10.57 -6.01 4.86
CA LYS A 65 -11.62 -6.69 5.66
C LYS A 65 -12.80 -7.20 4.82
N LYS A 66 -13.05 -6.65 3.63
CA LYS A 66 -14.15 -7.08 2.75
C LYS A 66 -13.89 -8.44 2.08
N PHE A 67 -12.65 -8.90 2.06
CA PHE A 67 -12.26 -10.22 1.54
C PHE A 67 -12.33 -11.32 2.61
N GLY A 68 -12.66 -10.96 3.86
CA GLY A 68 -12.72 -11.93 4.96
C GLY A 68 -11.32 -12.30 5.47
N LYS A 69 -11.15 -13.58 5.83
CA LYS A 69 -9.85 -14.10 6.27
C LYS A 69 -9.03 -14.47 5.04
N SER A 70 -8.03 -13.64 4.73
CA SER A 70 -7.03 -13.93 3.70
C SER A 70 -5.64 -13.91 4.33
N ASP A 71 -4.94 -15.05 4.28
CA ASP A 71 -3.55 -15.14 4.72
C ASP A 71 -2.62 -14.33 3.81
N PHE A 72 -2.96 -14.24 2.52
CA PHE A 72 -2.22 -13.47 1.52
C PHE A 72 -2.26 -11.97 1.83
N LEU A 73 -3.45 -11.39 2.02
CA LEU A 73 -3.57 -9.98 2.43
C LEU A 73 -2.98 -9.73 3.80
N SER A 74 -3.11 -10.69 4.73
CA SER A 74 -2.53 -10.56 6.07
C SER A 74 -1.01 -10.42 6.02
N ALA A 75 -0.34 -11.20 5.15
CA ALA A 75 1.11 -11.09 4.94
C ALA A 75 1.49 -9.73 4.32
N ALA A 76 0.79 -9.29 3.27
CA ALA A 76 1.08 -7.99 2.64
C ALA A 76 0.86 -6.80 3.59
N ILE A 77 -0.17 -6.86 4.45
CA ILE A 77 -0.43 -5.85 5.48
C ILE A 77 0.65 -5.88 6.56
N LEU A 78 1.12 -7.06 6.96
CA LEU A 78 2.20 -7.18 7.93
C LEU A 78 3.50 -6.56 7.39
N ASP A 79 3.83 -6.81 6.12
CA ASP A 79 5.00 -6.19 5.48
C ASP A 79 4.89 -4.66 5.43
N MET A 80 3.72 -4.14 5.03
CA MET A 80 3.44 -2.71 5.06
C MET A 80 3.61 -2.11 6.47
N ASP A 81 3.04 -2.75 7.50
CA ASP A 81 3.13 -2.28 8.89
C ASP A 81 4.57 -2.32 9.43
N ASN A 82 5.35 -3.32 9.02
CA ASN A 82 6.76 -3.41 9.34
C ASN A 82 7.57 -2.27 8.70
N ASP A 83 7.32 -1.96 7.42
CA ASP A 83 7.95 -0.83 6.74
C ASP A 83 7.57 0.50 7.42
N ILE A 84 6.29 0.75 7.69
CA ILE A 84 5.84 1.96 8.40
C ILE A 84 6.55 2.08 9.76
N THR A 85 6.58 0.99 10.54
CA THR A 85 7.22 0.99 11.85
C THR A 85 8.71 1.26 11.78
N HIS A 86 9.39 0.74 10.76
CA HIS A 86 10.83 0.88 10.60
C HIS A 86 11.21 2.29 10.09
N PHE A 87 10.49 2.82 9.11
CA PHE A 87 10.88 4.03 8.39
C PHE A 87 10.24 5.31 8.92
N SER A 88 9.11 5.24 9.64
CA SER A 88 8.48 6.43 10.27
C SER A 88 9.13 6.86 11.61
N ARG A 89 10.22 6.20 12.05
CA ARG A 89 10.93 6.50 13.31
C ARG A 89 12.18 7.38 13.15
N ASN A 90 12.45 7.86 11.94
CA ASN A 90 13.55 8.79 11.62
C ASN A 90 13.02 10.18 11.31
#